data_AF-A0A7S0JJC8-F1
#
_entry.id   AF-A0A7S0JJC8-F1
#
_cell.length_a   1.000
_cell.length_b   1.000
_cell.length_c   1.000
_cell.angle_alpha   90.00
_cell.angle_beta   90.00
_cell.angle_gamma   90.00
#
_symmetry.space_group_name_H-M   'P 1'
#
loop_
_entity.id
_entity.type
_entity.pdbx_description
1 polymer ?
#
loop_
_entity_poly.entity_id
_entity_poly.type
_entity_poly.pdbx_seq_one_letter_code
_entity_poly.pdbx_strand_id
1 'polypeptide(L)'
;TQGKRNGGCGQRWCSRSWWWGCAWPPDQLQPMLETQRVQNSAGYNEVVVDSAFWHSHLPEVIEAVVAYDAGQADTARQVHRDFVRFYGGAVAHVPLVLFDVRNSEHPFTELVR
;
A
#
# COMPACT_ATOMS: atom_id res chain seq x y z
N THR A 1 6.06 3.31 -5.12
CA THR A 1 7.38 3.07 -4.48
C THR A 1 8.45 3.05 -5.57
N GLN A 2 9.48 3.89 -5.46
CA GLN A 2 10.39 4.19 -6.58
C GLN A 2 11.29 2.99 -6.93
N GLY A 3 10.86 2.19 -7.89
CA GLY A 3 11.48 0.97 -8.41
C GLY A 3 12.90 1.14 -8.94
N LYS A 4 13.87 1.36 -8.05
CA LYS A 4 15.28 1.07 -8.30
C LYS A 4 15.56 -0.36 -7.88
N ARG A 5 16.36 -1.07 -8.68
CA ARG A 5 16.85 -2.45 -8.43
C ARG A 5 17.56 -2.66 -7.07
N ASN A 6 17.84 -1.58 -6.32
CA ASN A 6 18.40 -1.59 -4.97
C ASN A 6 17.65 -0.63 -4.00
N GLY A 7 16.41 -0.24 -4.34
CA GLY A 7 15.59 0.73 -3.59
C GLY A 7 14.48 0.10 -2.74
N GLY A 8 14.50 -1.23 -2.58
CA GLY A 8 13.79 -1.88 -1.48
C GLY A 8 14.53 -1.63 -0.16
N CYS A 9 13.82 -1.80 0.96
CA CYS A 9 14.41 -1.87 2.30
C CYS A 9 15.81 -2.49 2.24
N GLY A 10 16.87 -1.70 2.50
CA GLY A 10 18.24 -2.14 2.27
C GLY A 10 18.57 -3.44 3.02
N GLN A 11 19.64 -4.14 2.63
CA GLN A 11 20.09 -5.41 3.27
C GLN A 11 20.47 -5.30 4.76
N ARG A 12 20.30 -4.12 5.37
CA ARG A 12 20.60 -3.87 6.78
C ARG A 12 19.30 -3.66 7.53
N TRP A 13 19.19 -4.29 8.69
CA TRP A 13 18.10 -4.05 9.62
C TRP A 13 18.14 -2.62 10.14
N CYS A 14 16.97 -2.01 10.29
CA CYS A 14 16.82 -0.75 10.99
C CYS A 14 17.20 -0.89 12.47
N SER A 15 17.59 0.23 13.04
CA SER A 15 17.80 0.42 14.48
C SER A 15 17.31 1.81 14.86
N ARG A 16 17.22 2.11 16.16
CA ARG A 16 16.84 3.45 16.62
C ARG A 16 17.76 4.56 16.10
N SER A 17 19.05 4.28 15.88
CA SER A 17 20.03 5.23 15.31
C SER A 17 20.00 5.31 13.78
N TRP A 18 19.44 4.31 13.10
CA TRP A 18 19.33 4.26 11.64
C TRP A 18 17.98 3.64 11.25
N TRP A 19 16.98 4.51 11.12
CA TRP A 19 15.56 4.13 11.02
C TRP A 19 14.95 4.34 9.63
N TRP A 20 15.74 4.81 8.65
CA TRP A 20 15.29 5.10 7.29
C TRP A 20 16.03 4.24 6.25
N GLY A 21 15.35 3.93 5.14
CA GLY A 21 15.93 3.17 4.02
C GLY A 21 16.20 1.69 4.30
N CYS A 22 15.60 1.12 5.35
CA CYS A 22 15.78 -0.26 5.81
C CYS A 22 14.44 -0.88 6.25
N ALA A 23 14.43 -2.20 6.45
CA ALA A 23 13.34 -2.90 7.12
C ALA A 23 13.69 -3.06 8.60
N TRP A 24 12.69 -3.06 9.47
CA TRP A 24 12.89 -3.45 10.86
C TRP A 24 12.91 -4.98 11.00
N PRO A 25 13.69 -5.54 11.94
CA PRO A 25 13.58 -6.95 12.28
C PRO A 25 12.15 -7.32 12.71
N PRO A 26 11.67 -8.54 12.40
CA PRO A 26 10.30 -8.95 12.70
C PRO A 26 10.00 -8.96 14.21
N ASP A 27 11.01 -9.17 15.05
CA ASP A 27 10.92 -9.14 16.51
C ASP A 27 11.00 -7.72 17.10
N GLN A 28 11.17 -6.68 16.27
CA GLN A 28 11.28 -5.28 16.69
C GLN A 28 10.08 -4.41 16.28
N LEU A 29 8.88 -5.01 16.22
CA LEU A 29 7.63 -4.28 15.94
C LEU A 29 7.43 -3.08 16.88
N GLN A 30 7.60 -3.25 18.19
CA GLN A 30 7.40 -2.16 19.14
C GLN A 30 8.44 -1.02 18.96
N PRO A 31 9.76 -1.28 18.94
CA PRO A 31 10.75 -0.24 18.62
C PRO A 31 10.51 0.48 17.30
N MET A 32 10.05 -0.24 16.28
CA MET A 32 9.68 0.32 14.99
C MET A 32 8.50 1.29 15.11
N LEU A 33 7.41 0.89 15.75
CA LEU A 33 6.24 1.74 15.98
C LEU A 33 6.58 2.98 16.81
N GLU A 34 7.36 2.82 17.89
CA GLU A 34 7.82 3.94 18.72
C GLU A 34 8.67 4.93 17.92
N THR A 35 9.58 4.41 17.09
CA THR A 35 10.45 5.24 16.25
C THR A 35 9.64 5.97 15.18
N GLN A 36 8.73 5.29 14.49
CA GLN A 36 7.85 5.93 13.48
C GLN A 36 6.94 6.98 14.12
N ARG A 37 6.40 6.72 15.32
CA ARG A 37 5.56 7.70 16.03
C ARG A 37 6.30 9.01 16.31
N VAL A 38 7.61 8.96 16.56
CA VAL A 38 8.41 10.16 16.87
C VAL A 38 8.97 10.79 15.59
N GLN A 39 9.57 9.98 14.73
CA GLN A 39 10.35 10.44 13.56
C GLN A 39 9.47 10.74 12.34
N ASN A 40 8.26 10.17 12.30
CA ASN A 40 7.36 10.22 11.14
C ASN A 40 5.94 10.65 11.55
N SER A 41 5.82 11.36 12.67
CA SER A 41 4.56 11.83 13.27
C SER A 41 3.66 12.65 12.33
N ALA A 42 4.21 13.18 11.23
CA ALA A 42 3.51 13.99 10.25
C ALA A 42 3.52 13.40 8.82
N GLY A 43 4.17 12.26 8.58
CA GLY A 43 4.48 11.82 7.21
C GLY A 43 3.62 10.67 6.70
N TYR A 44 3.53 9.57 7.43
CA TYR A 44 2.82 8.37 6.97
C TYR A 44 2.08 7.70 8.13
N ASN A 45 0.84 7.27 7.87
CA ASN A 45 0.01 6.48 8.79
C ASN A 45 0.01 4.98 8.48
N GLU A 46 0.82 4.54 7.51
CA GLU A 46 0.89 3.16 7.04
C GLU A 46 2.16 2.46 7.56
N VAL A 47 2.00 1.21 8.02
CA VAL A 47 3.10 0.34 8.42
C VAL A 47 2.92 -1.01 7.74
N VAL A 48 3.90 -1.40 6.90
CA VAL A 48 3.92 -2.72 6.23
C VAL A 48 4.87 -3.63 7.00
N VAL A 49 4.34 -4.68 7.63
CA VAL A 49 5.10 -5.59 8.52
C VAL A 49 5.61 -6.86 7.83
N ASP A 50 5.01 -7.29 6.71
CA ASP A 50 5.41 -8.51 6.00
C ASP A 50 5.15 -8.42 4.48
N SER A 51 6.02 -7.70 3.78
CA SER A 51 5.90 -7.56 2.32
C SER A 51 6.09 -8.87 1.56
N ALA A 52 6.76 -9.87 2.13
CA ALA A 52 6.97 -11.17 1.49
C ALA A 52 5.68 -12.00 1.50
N PHE A 53 4.94 -11.98 2.61
CA PHE A 53 3.62 -12.57 2.69
C PHE A 53 2.68 -11.96 1.65
N TRP A 54 2.54 -10.63 1.62
CA TRP A 54 1.63 -9.98 0.67
C TRP A 54 1.98 -10.32 -0.78
N HIS A 55 3.26 -10.29 -1.16
CA HIS A 55 3.68 -10.63 -2.53
C HIS A 55 3.42 -12.10 -2.89
N SER A 56 3.61 -13.04 -1.95
CA SER A 56 3.40 -14.48 -2.21
C SER A 56 1.92 -14.87 -2.31
N HIS A 57 1.01 -14.00 -1.86
CA HIS A 57 -0.44 -14.19 -1.90
C HIS A 57 -1.13 -13.20 -2.85
N LEU A 58 -0.38 -12.57 -3.75
CA LEU A 58 -0.99 -11.84 -4.86
C LEU A 58 -1.56 -12.86 -5.88
N PRO A 59 -2.75 -12.60 -6.43
CA PRO A 59 -3.52 -11.36 -6.28
C PRO A 59 -4.57 -11.38 -5.15
N GLU A 60 -4.75 -12.48 -4.43
CA GLU A 60 -5.90 -12.69 -3.54
C GLU A 60 -5.98 -11.70 -2.37
N VAL A 61 -4.86 -11.10 -1.98
CA VAL A 61 -4.79 -10.12 -0.89
C VAL A 61 -5.26 -8.71 -1.27
N ILE A 62 -5.58 -8.44 -2.55
CA ILE A 62 -6.06 -7.13 -2.99
C ILE A 62 -7.59 -7.11 -2.98
N GLU A 63 -8.18 -6.30 -2.09
CA GLU A 63 -9.63 -6.20 -1.96
C GLU A 63 -10.27 -5.13 -2.85
N ALA A 64 -9.54 -4.07 -3.22
CA ALA A 64 -10.05 -2.98 -4.06
C ALA A 64 -8.91 -2.16 -4.69
N VAL A 65 -9.21 -1.49 -5.81
CA VAL A 65 -8.41 -0.37 -6.32
C VAL A 65 -9.14 0.93 -6.01
N VAL A 66 -8.46 1.87 -5.35
CA VAL A 66 -9.07 3.09 -4.83
C VAL A 66 -8.49 4.33 -5.53
N ALA A 67 -9.36 5.23 -6.00
CA ALA A 67 -9.01 6.62 -6.31
C ALA A 67 -9.28 7.50 -5.10
N TYR A 68 -8.29 8.21 -4.57
CA TYR A 68 -8.45 9.05 -3.38
C TYR A 68 -9.13 10.40 -3.66
N ASP A 69 -9.13 10.83 -4.92
CA ASP A 69 -9.86 11.99 -5.40
C ASP A 69 -10.26 11.77 -6.88
N ALA A 70 -11.15 12.62 -7.38
CA ALA A 70 -11.66 12.51 -8.76
C ALA A 70 -10.56 12.75 -9.83
N GLY A 71 -9.51 13.53 -9.50
CA GLY A 71 -8.38 13.77 -10.39
C GLY A 71 -7.49 12.54 -10.59
N GLN A 72 -7.58 11.56 -9.68
CA GLN A 72 -6.84 10.29 -9.75
C GLN A 72 -7.63 9.15 -10.42
N ALA A 73 -8.89 9.39 -10.81
CA ALA A 73 -9.76 8.34 -11.33
C ALA A 73 -9.18 7.61 -12.56
N ASP A 74 -8.55 8.34 -13.49
CA ASP A 74 -7.97 7.73 -14.69
C ASP A 74 -6.74 6.87 -14.39
N THR A 75 -5.90 7.30 -13.44
CA THR A 75 -4.78 6.50 -12.93
C THR A 75 -5.29 5.22 -12.28
N ALA A 76 -6.31 5.32 -11.43
CA ALA A 76 -6.92 4.17 -10.77
C ALA A 76 -7.56 3.19 -11.78
N ARG A 77 -8.25 3.70 -12.81
CA ARG A 77 -8.76 2.88 -13.93
C ARG A 77 -7.63 2.15 -14.66
N GLN A 78 -6.53 2.84 -14.95
CA GLN A 78 -5.38 2.22 -15.62
C GLN A 78 -4.77 1.11 -14.76
N VAL A 79 -4.53 1.36 -13.48
CA VAL A 79 -4.02 0.36 -12.53
C VAL A 79 -4.97 -0.84 -12.42
N HIS A 80 -6.28 -0.60 -12.34
CA HIS A 80 -7.29 -1.67 -12.30
C HIS A 80 -7.27 -2.52 -13.58
N ARG A 81 -7.23 -1.88 -14.75
CA ARG A 81 -7.09 -2.59 -16.04
C ARG A 81 -5.81 -3.41 -16.11
N ASP A 82 -4.69 -2.85 -15.69
CA ASP A 82 -3.40 -3.56 -15.72
C ASP A 82 -3.38 -4.74 -14.73
N PHE A 83 -3.97 -4.56 -13.56
CA PHE A 83 -4.15 -5.62 -12.56
C PHE A 83 -5.01 -6.78 -13.10
N VAL A 84 -6.18 -6.48 -13.66
CA VAL A 84 -7.06 -7.49 -14.28
C VAL A 84 -6.41 -8.14 -15.50
N ARG A 85 -5.68 -7.37 -16.30
CA ARG A 85 -4.95 -7.91 -17.46
C ARG A 85 -3.83 -8.87 -17.04
N PHE A 86 -3.11 -8.56 -15.97
CA PHE A 86 -1.97 -9.36 -15.52
C PHE A 86 -2.41 -10.64 -14.81
N TYR A 87 -3.38 -10.55 -13.90
CA TYR A 87 -3.84 -11.68 -13.09
C TYR A 87 -5.06 -12.42 -13.67
N GLY A 88 -5.69 -11.88 -14.71
CA GLY A 88 -6.77 -12.52 -15.45
C GLY A 88 -8.15 -12.45 -14.76
N GLY A 89 -9.05 -13.34 -15.17
CA GLY A 89 -10.46 -13.31 -14.74
C GLY A 89 -10.68 -13.54 -13.24
N ALA A 90 -9.73 -14.15 -12.53
CA ALA A 90 -9.82 -14.41 -11.10
C ALA A 90 -9.99 -13.12 -10.29
N VAL A 91 -9.45 -12.00 -10.77
CA VAL A 91 -9.50 -10.70 -10.09
C VAL A 91 -10.48 -9.72 -10.71
N ALA A 92 -11.28 -10.16 -11.70
CA ALA A 92 -12.24 -9.28 -12.36
C ALA A 92 -13.37 -8.80 -11.43
N HIS A 93 -13.51 -9.43 -10.25
CA HIS A 93 -14.43 -9.04 -9.19
C HIS A 93 -13.88 -7.94 -8.28
N VAL A 94 -12.56 -7.67 -8.31
CA VAL A 94 -11.96 -6.62 -7.48
C VAL A 94 -12.56 -5.27 -7.90
N PRO A 95 -13.23 -4.54 -6.98
CA PRO A 95 -13.89 -3.29 -7.29
C PRO A 95 -12.88 -2.16 -7.54
N LEU A 96 -13.30 -1.24 -8.40
CA LEU A 96 -12.67 0.07 -8.58
C LEU A 96 -13.58 1.11 -7.93
N VAL A 97 -13.08 1.82 -6.92
CA VAL A 97 -13.89 2.75 -6.14
C VAL A 97 -13.27 4.14 -6.05
N LEU A 98 -14.11 5.16 -5.94
CA LEU A 98 -13.75 6.51 -5.57
C LEU A 98 -13.97 6.70 -4.07
N PHE A 99 -12.95 7.18 -3.37
CA PHE A 99 -13.02 7.53 -1.96
C PHE A 99 -13.52 8.97 -1.79
N ASP A 100 -14.53 9.19 -0.94
CA ASP A 100 -14.97 10.51 -0.48
C ASP A 100 -14.71 10.63 1.03
N VAL A 101 -13.64 11.35 1.37
CA VAL A 101 -13.25 11.62 2.76
C VAL A 101 -14.33 12.37 3.56
N ARG A 102 -15.28 13.03 2.87
CA ARG A 102 -16.36 13.79 3.52
C ARG A 102 -17.58 12.93 3.83
N ASN A 103 -17.67 11.72 3.27
CA ASN A 103 -18.77 10.80 3.49
C ASN A 103 -18.32 9.61 4.35
N SER A 104 -18.32 9.80 5.66
CA SER A 104 -17.87 8.76 6.60
C SER A 104 -18.79 7.53 6.65
N GLU A 105 -20.07 7.67 6.27
CA GLU A 105 -21.04 6.56 6.31
C GLU A 105 -20.89 5.65 5.09
N HIS A 106 -20.65 6.25 3.92
CA HIS A 106 -20.44 5.55 2.66
C HIS A 106 -19.23 6.13 1.91
N PRO A 107 -18.01 5.87 2.39
CA PRO A 107 -16.81 6.53 1.88
C PRO A 107 -16.39 6.05 0.49
N PHE A 108 -16.95 4.96 -0.03
CA PHE A 108 -16.59 4.38 -1.31
C PHE A 108 -17.79 4.34 -2.25
N THR A 109 -17.60 4.82 -3.48
CA THR A 109 -18.57 4.70 -4.56
C THR A 109 -17.92 3.98 -5.74
N GLU A 110 -18.61 3.03 -6.36
CA GLU A 110 -18.06 2.35 -7.53
C GLU A 110 -17.85 3.33 -8.69
N LEU A 111 -16.68 3.22 -9.32
CA LEU A 111 -16.40 3.88 -10.58
C LEU A 111 -16.79 2.95 -11.73
N VAL A 112 -17.53 3.50 -12.69
CA VAL A 112 -17.80 2.79 -13.94
C VAL A 112 -16.46 2.53 -14.66
N ARG A 113 -16.28 1.26 -15.08
CA ARG A 113 -15.05 0.73 -15.69
C ARG A 113 -14.72 1.38 -17.02
#